data_AF-A0A950A7E5-F1
#
_entry.id   AF-A0A950A7E5-F1
#
_cell.length_a   1.000
_cell.length_b   1.000
_cell.length_c   1.000
_cell.angle_alpha   90.00
_cell.angle_beta   90.00
_cell.angle_gamma   90.00
#
_symmetry.space_group_name_H-M   'P 1'
#
loop_
_entity.id
_entity.type
_entity.pdbx_description
1 polymer ?
#
loop_
_entity_poly.entity_id
_entity_poly.type
_entity_poly.pdbx_seq_one_letter_code
_entity_poly.pdbx_strand_id
1 'polypeptide(L)'
;MTTIFWGSSWKQAEQATLASQLNAFFDDILKSALIDQLAEYSTPSTTIGHGTRAGTLTIDANVSATVDDSQIVAMVQGLLSAGSVPKQTANSLYFIYLPSGTTVTMSGQASCLAFCGYHDASGSLYYAVEPYPDCTGCSAGLSPFDALCVTSSHELCESITDPLPGQGWYDDANGEIGDICAWQTKTLDGYTVQREWSNQASSCV
;
A
#
# COMPACT_ATOMS: atom_id res chain seq x y z
N MET A 1 -10.58 1.34 -2.04
CA MET A 1 -9.66 0.66 -1.09
C MET A 1 -10.17 0.76 0.34
N THR A 2 -9.65 -0.07 1.26
CA THR A 2 -9.96 -0.04 2.71
C THR A 2 -8.66 -0.02 3.50
N THR A 3 -8.51 0.87 4.47
CA THR A 3 -7.35 0.87 5.38
C THR A 3 -7.63 0.04 6.63
N ILE A 4 -6.66 -0.76 7.05
CA ILE A 4 -6.72 -1.59 8.25
C ILE A 4 -5.46 -1.30 9.07
N PHE A 5 -5.65 -0.71 10.24
CA PHE A 5 -4.58 -0.46 11.19
C PHE A 5 -4.58 -1.57 12.22
N TRP A 6 -3.68 -2.54 12.08
CA TRP A 6 -3.66 -3.71 12.95
C TRP A 6 -2.81 -3.43 14.18
N GLY A 7 -3.43 -3.28 15.36
CA GLY A 7 -2.71 -3.10 16.61
C GLY A 7 -3.34 -2.07 17.53
N SER A 8 -3.33 -2.36 18.84
CA SER A 8 -3.81 -1.44 19.88
C SER A 8 -2.97 -0.15 19.98
N SER A 9 -1.73 -0.17 19.51
CA SER A 9 -0.86 1.03 19.41
C SER A 9 -1.45 2.09 18.48
N TRP A 10 -2.20 1.72 17.45
CA TRP A 10 -2.89 2.64 16.54
C TRP A 10 -4.02 3.43 17.19
N LYS A 11 -4.40 3.10 18.43
CA LYS A 11 -5.31 3.91 19.26
C LYS A 11 -4.59 4.92 20.17
N GLN A 12 -3.27 4.83 20.28
CA GLN A 12 -2.46 5.76 21.08
C GLN A 12 -2.20 7.03 20.28
N ALA A 13 -2.06 8.18 20.96
CA ALA A 13 -2.14 9.51 20.35
C ALA A 13 -1.29 9.72 19.07
N GLU A 14 -0.03 9.26 19.08
CA GLU A 14 0.87 9.41 17.93
C GLU A 14 0.42 8.59 16.71
N GLN A 15 0.27 7.27 16.85
CA GLN A 15 -0.15 6.41 15.75
C GLN A 15 -1.62 6.63 15.36
N ALA A 16 -2.49 7.07 16.26
CA ALA A 16 -3.86 7.46 15.95
C ALA A 16 -3.90 8.71 15.04
N THR A 17 -2.99 9.66 15.28
CA THR A 17 -2.81 10.82 14.40
C THR A 17 -2.31 10.37 13.02
N LEU A 18 -1.29 9.50 13.01
CA LEU A 18 -0.75 8.94 11.76
C LEU A 18 -1.81 8.19 10.95
N ALA A 19 -2.63 7.34 11.57
CA ALA A 19 -3.73 6.64 10.90
C ALA A 19 -4.75 7.60 10.28
N SER A 20 -5.04 8.71 10.97
CA SER A 20 -5.93 9.75 10.46
C SER A 20 -5.32 10.48 9.26
N GLN A 21 -4.01 10.76 9.30
CA GLN A 21 -3.29 11.36 8.18
C GLN A 21 -3.22 10.43 6.96
N LEU A 22 -2.96 9.13 7.16
CA LEU A 22 -2.96 8.14 6.09
C LEU A 22 -4.34 7.95 5.45
N ASN A 23 -5.40 8.03 6.26
CA ASN A 23 -6.76 8.04 5.73
C ASN A 23 -7.03 9.28 4.85
N ALA A 24 -6.59 10.46 5.28
CA ALA A 24 -6.70 11.68 4.48
C ALA A 24 -5.86 11.61 3.19
N PHE A 25 -4.64 11.09 3.28
CA PHE A 25 -3.78 10.81 2.13
C PHE A 25 -4.50 9.99 1.06
N PHE A 26 -5.12 8.84 1.41
CA PHE A 26 -5.87 8.07 0.42
C PHE A 26 -7.15 8.76 -0.06
N ASP A 27 -7.80 9.56 0.77
CA ASP A 27 -8.99 10.31 0.35
C ASP A 27 -8.67 11.32 -0.76
N ASP A 28 -7.43 11.84 -0.77
CA ASP A 28 -6.91 12.79 -1.76
C ASP A 28 -6.25 12.08 -2.95
N ILE A 29 -5.28 11.19 -2.70
CA ILE A 29 -4.46 10.56 -3.75
C ILE A 29 -5.30 9.73 -4.73
N LEU A 30 -6.34 9.03 -4.26
CA LEU A 30 -7.22 8.22 -5.12
C LEU A 30 -7.96 9.04 -6.19
N LYS A 31 -7.98 10.37 -6.07
CA LYS A 31 -8.63 11.31 -7.00
C LYS A 31 -7.62 12.28 -7.65
N SER A 32 -6.34 12.06 -7.41
CA SER A 32 -5.26 12.98 -7.80
C SER A 32 -4.72 12.68 -9.20
N ALA A 33 -3.84 13.56 -9.66
CA ALA A 33 -3.09 13.37 -10.89
C ALA A 33 -2.20 12.10 -10.88
N LEU A 34 -1.90 11.53 -9.71
CA LEU A 34 -1.21 10.23 -9.63
C LEU A 34 -2.05 9.13 -10.27
N ILE A 35 -3.36 9.10 -10.04
CA ILE A 35 -4.24 8.08 -10.63
C ILE A 35 -4.55 8.43 -12.09
N ASP A 36 -4.65 9.72 -12.44
CA ASP A 36 -4.82 10.14 -13.84
C ASP A 36 -3.68 9.62 -14.72
N GLN A 37 -2.44 9.64 -14.22
CA GLN A 37 -1.28 9.16 -14.98
C GLN A 37 -1.42 7.66 -15.33
N LEU A 38 -2.06 6.87 -14.45
CA LEU A 38 -2.22 5.43 -14.65
C LEU A 38 -3.22 5.08 -15.76
N ALA A 39 -3.96 6.06 -16.29
CA ALA A 39 -4.89 5.84 -17.40
C ALA A 39 -4.20 5.24 -18.64
N GLU A 40 -2.90 5.50 -18.84
CA GLU A 40 -2.13 4.92 -19.95
C GLU A 40 -2.01 3.39 -19.89
N TYR A 41 -2.20 2.80 -18.71
CA TYR A 41 -2.17 1.35 -18.48
C TYR A 41 -3.54 0.69 -18.61
N SER A 42 -4.58 1.44 -18.97
CA SER A 42 -5.91 0.89 -19.21
C SER A 42 -5.87 -0.15 -20.33
N THR A 43 -6.64 -1.23 -20.16
CA THR A 43 -6.84 -2.26 -21.19
C THR A 43 -8.19 -2.08 -21.88
N PRO A 44 -8.45 -2.75 -23.02
CA PRO A 44 -9.77 -2.69 -23.65
C PRO A 44 -10.93 -3.17 -22.75
N SER A 45 -10.65 -4.02 -21.75
CA SER A 45 -11.66 -4.54 -20.82
C SER A 45 -11.71 -3.81 -19.48
N THR A 46 -10.66 -3.06 -19.13
CA THR A 46 -10.50 -2.46 -17.81
C THR A 46 -9.95 -1.04 -17.95
N THR A 47 -10.79 -0.05 -17.66
CA THR A 47 -10.38 1.35 -17.59
C THR A 47 -9.92 1.68 -16.19
N ILE A 48 -8.70 2.20 -16.07
CA ILE A 48 -8.17 2.74 -14.81
C ILE A 48 -8.73 4.15 -14.63
N GLY A 49 -9.17 4.46 -13.42
CA GLY A 49 -9.70 5.76 -13.05
C GLY A 49 -9.72 5.96 -11.55
N HIS A 50 -10.26 7.10 -11.12
CA HIS A 50 -10.28 7.49 -9.71
C HIS A 50 -10.99 6.46 -8.83
N GLY A 51 -10.49 6.36 -7.61
CA GLY A 51 -11.03 5.50 -6.56
C GLY A 51 -11.61 6.28 -5.39
N THR A 52 -11.97 5.51 -4.36
CA THR A 52 -12.33 6.06 -3.05
C THR A 52 -11.89 5.10 -1.96
N ARG A 53 -11.62 5.64 -0.77
CA ARG A 53 -11.53 4.85 0.44
C ARG A 53 -12.94 4.47 0.88
N ALA A 54 -13.26 3.19 0.82
CA ALA A 54 -14.57 2.63 1.13
C ALA A 54 -14.75 2.36 2.63
N GLY A 55 -13.65 2.28 3.39
CA GLY A 55 -13.69 2.06 4.82
C GLY A 55 -12.32 2.22 5.48
N THR A 56 -12.35 2.28 6.80
CA THR A 56 -11.17 2.17 7.65
C THR A 56 -11.53 1.35 8.89
N LEU A 57 -10.59 0.55 9.38
CA LEU A 57 -10.74 -0.20 10.62
C LEU A 57 -9.44 -0.12 11.43
N THR A 58 -9.54 0.14 12.73
CA THR A 58 -8.45 -0.06 13.68
C THR A 58 -8.75 -1.27 14.54
N ILE A 59 -7.89 -2.29 14.45
CA ILE A 59 -8.03 -3.52 15.23
C ILE A 59 -7.37 -3.32 16.58
N ASP A 60 -8.17 -3.33 17.64
CA ASP A 60 -7.70 -3.22 19.02
C ASP A 60 -7.26 -4.57 19.57
N ALA A 61 -6.13 -5.05 19.06
CA ALA A 61 -5.53 -6.30 19.47
C ALA A 61 -4.01 -6.12 19.60
N ASN A 62 -3.37 -6.93 20.43
CA ASN A 62 -1.92 -7.01 20.43
C ASN A 62 -1.45 -7.69 19.15
N VAL A 63 -0.40 -7.15 18.55
CA VAL A 63 0.26 -7.72 17.38
C VAL A 63 1.58 -8.33 17.83
N SER A 64 1.91 -9.49 17.28
CA SER A 64 3.18 -10.15 17.55
C SER A 64 4.35 -9.31 17.05
N ALA A 65 5.53 -9.48 17.68
CA ALA A 65 6.77 -8.83 17.22
C ALA A 65 7.17 -9.29 15.80
N THR A 66 6.70 -10.46 15.37
CA THR A 66 6.82 -10.94 14.00
C THR A 66 5.45 -11.38 13.51
N VAL A 67 5.07 -10.93 12.32
CA VAL A 67 3.83 -11.31 11.65
C VAL A 67 4.19 -11.80 10.26
N ASP A 68 3.86 -13.05 9.97
CA ASP A 68 4.01 -13.60 8.62
C ASP A 68 2.82 -13.21 7.74
N ASP A 69 3.07 -13.07 6.44
CA ASP A 69 2.06 -12.77 5.44
C ASP A 69 0.81 -13.68 5.54
N SER A 70 1.02 -14.97 5.77
CA SER A 70 -0.09 -15.91 5.94
C SER A 70 -1.03 -15.54 7.10
N GLN A 71 -0.51 -14.88 8.14
CA GLN A 71 -1.30 -14.39 9.26
C GLN A 71 -2.06 -13.10 8.90
N ILE A 72 -1.51 -12.25 8.03
CA ILE A 72 -2.18 -11.05 7.51
C ILE A 72 -3.35 -11.48 6.62
N VAL A 73 -3.12 -12.40 5.68
CA VAL A 73 -4.18 -12.95 4.82
C VAL A 73 -5.30 -13.56 5.66
N ALA A 74 -4.96 -14.41 6.64
CA ALA A 74 -5.95 -15.01 7.53
C ALA A 74 -6.73 -13.97 8.34
N MET A 75 -6.06 -12.92 8.81
CA MET A 75 -6.69 -11.81 9.54
C MET A 75 -7.71 -11.07 8.65
N VAL A 76 -7.33 -10.68 7.43
CA VAL A 76 -8.22 -9.95 6.50
C VAL A 76 -9.41 -10.83 6.09
N GLN A 77 -9.20 -12.11 5.80
CA GLN A 77 -10.27 -13.05 5.51
C GLN A 77 -11.24 -13.23 6.68
N GLY A 78 -10.73 -13.22 7.92
CA GLY A 78 -11.55 -13.22 9.13
C GLY A 78 -12.44 -11.98 9.23
N LEU A 79 -11.89 -10.79 8.96
CA LEU A 79 -12.66 -9.53 8.95
C LEU A 79 -13.74 -9.53 7.87
N LEU A 80 -13.44 -10.05 6.68
CA LEU A 80 -14.39 -10.17 5.58
C LEU A 80 -15.54 -11.12 5.92
N SER A 81 -15.21 -12.27 6.52
CA SER A 81 -16.19 -13.27 6.96
C SER A 81 -17.11 -12.71 8.05
N ALA A 82 -16.56 -11.88 8.95
CA ALA A 82 -17.30 -11.21 10.01
C ALA A 82 -18.11 -9.98 9.53
N GLY A 83 -17.86 -9.49 8.31
CA GLY A 83 -18.45 -8.25 7.81
C GLY A 83 -17.93 -6.98 8.50
N SER A 84 -16.75 -7.05 9.12
CA SER A 84 -16.12 -5.93 9.84
C SER A 84 -15.53 -4.87 8.91
N VAL A 85 -15.25 -5.25 7.66
CA VAL A 85 -14.77 -4.36 6.60
C VAL A 85 -15.69 -4.48 5.37
N PRO A 86 -15.69 -3.48 4.46
CA PRO A 86 -16.46 -3.57 3.22
C PRO A 86 -16.21 -4.88 2.47
N LYS A 87 -17.24 -5.43 1.83
CA LYS A 87 -17.11 -6.65 1.06
C LYS A 87 -16.17 -6.44 -0.12
N GLN A 88 -15.45 -7.50 -0.46
CA GLN A 88 -14.58 -7.53 -1.61
C GLN A 88 -15.38 -7.46 -2.92
N THR A 89 -14.86 -6.67 -3.85
CA THR A 89 -15.26 -6.57 -5.25
C THR A 89 -14.00 -6.74 -6.11
N ALA A 90 -14.16 -6.76 -7.44
CA ALA A 90 -13.01 -6.76 -8.35
C ALA A 90 -12.12 -5.51 -8.23
N ASN A 91 -12.61 -4.43 -7.60
CA ASN A 91 -11.88 -3.16 -7.40
C ASN A 91 -11.58 -2.89 -5.91
N SER A 92 -11.60 -3.93 -5.07
CA SER A 92 -11.33 -3.81 -3.65
C SER A 92 -9.87 -4.15 -3.36
N LEU A 93 -9.14 -3.17 -2.82
CA LEU A 93 -7.79 -3.30 -2.27
C LEU A 93 -7.81 -3.01 -0.77
N TYR A 94 -7.16 -3.85 0.04
CA TYR A 94 -7.03 -3.65 1.50
C TYR A 94 -5.60 -3.28 1.84
N PHE A 95 -5.38 -2.10 2.42
CA PHE A 95 -4.08 -1.67 2.92
C PHE A 95 -3.98 -1.99 4.41
N ILE A 96 -2.97 -2.77 4.81
CA ILE A 96 -2.77 -3.22 6.17
C ILE A 96 -1.51 -2.55 6.73
N TYR A 97 -1.70 -1.66 7.71
CA TYR A 97 -0.62 -1.00 8.41
C TYR A 97 -0.29 -1.73 9.71
N LEU A 98 0.98 -2.10 9.87
CA LEU A 98 1.51 -2.75 11.06
C LEU A 98 2.18 -1.71 11.96
N PRO A 99 2.16 -1.90 13.28
CA PRO A 99 2.66 -0.90 14.21
C PRO A 99 4.19 -0.97 14.33
N SER A 100 4.79 0.11 14.84
CA SER A 100 6.21 0.12 15.23
C SER A 100 6.54 -1.06 16.14
N GLY A 101 7.70 -1.68 15.91
CA GLY A 101 8.18 -2.86 16.63
C GLY A 101 7.67 -4.20 16.09
N THR A 102 6.89 -4.21 15.00
CA THR A 102 6.48 -5.44 14.31
C THR A 102 7.28 -5.63 13.02
N THR A 103 7.99 -6.74 12.92
CA THR A 103 8.61 -7.22 11.68
C THR A 103 7.60 -8.03 10.87
N VAL A 104 7.41 -7.68 9.61
CA VAL A 104 6.62 -8.50 8.68
C VAL A 104 7.55 -9.46 7.94
N THR A 105 7.13 -10.72 7.77
CA THR A 105 7.85 -11.71 6.94
C THR A 105 7.00 -12.18 5.77
N MET A 106 7.63 -12.37 4.62
CA MET A 106 7.01 -12.90 3.41
C MET A 106 8.04 -13.71 2.65
N SER A 107 7.71 -14.95 2.26
CA SER A 107 8.58 -15.80 1.42
C SER A 107 10.04 -15.91 1.91
N GLY A 108 10.24 -15.94 3.24
CA GLY A 108 11.56 -16.01 3.86
C GLY A 108 12.34 -14.69 3.91
N GLN A 109 11.75 -13.59 3.43
CA GLN A 109 12.24 -12.22 3.56
C GLN A 109 11.60 -11.51 4.75
N ALA A 110 12.19 -10.39 5.17
CA ALA A 110 11.70 -9.59 6.29
C ALA A 110 11.68 -8.09 5.95
N SER A 111 10.67 -7.39 6.47
CA SER A 111 10.57 -5.94 6.41
C SER A 111 11.81 -5.29 7.04
N CYS A 112 12.16 -4.10 6.58
CA CYS A 112 13.36 -3.37 7.01
C CYS A 112 14.71 -4.05 6.71
N LEU A 113 14.70 -5.18 5.99
CA LEU A 113 15.89 -5.83 5.45
C LEU A 113 15.77 -6.03 3.93
N ALA A 114 14.60 -6.48 3.47
CA ALA A 114 14.35 -6.79 2.07
C ALA A 114 13.32 -5.84 1.43
N PHE A 115 12.33 -5.37 2.19
CA PHE A 115 11.24 -4.53 1.69
C PHE A 115 10.74 -3.55 2.75
N CYS A 116 9.99 -2.54 2.29
CA CYS A 116 9.39 -1.50 3.13
C CYS A 116 7.87 -1.46 3.03
N GLY A 117 7.32 -1.97 1.94
CA GLY A 117 5.94 -2.35 1.72
C GLY A 117 5.93 -3.53 0.74
N TYR A 118 4.75 -4.09 0.50
CA TYR A 118 4.50 -4.93 -0.67
C TYR A 118 3.00 -5.00 -0.93
N HIS A 119 2.62 -5.36 -2.14
CA HIS A 119 1.27 -5.79 -2.46
C HIS A 119 1.26 -7.21 -3.01
N ASP A 120 0.14 -7.91 -2.83
CA ASP A 120 -0.02 -9.29 -3.30
C ASP A 120 -1.51 -9.66 -3.40
N ALA A 121 -1.79 -10.86 -3.90
CA ALA A 121 -3.11 -11.43 -4.05
C ALA A 121 -3.20 -12.84 -3.44
N SER A 122 -4.26 -13.10 -2.68
CA SER A 122 -4.60 -14.44 -2.18
C SER A 122 -5.98 -14.87 -2.70
N GLY A 123 -5.99 -15.67 -3.77
CA GLY A 123 -7.22 -16.02 -4.47
C GLY A 123 -7.82 -14.79 -5.14
N SER A 124 -8.91 -14.25 -4.57
CA SER A 124 -9.51 -13.01 -5.06
C SER A 124 -9.20 -11.81 -4.17
N LEU A 125 -8.61 -12.01 -2.99
CA LEU A 125 -8.22 -10.94 -2.07
C LEU A 125 -7.00 -10.20 -2.62
N TYR A 126 -7.13 -8.91 -2.90
CA TYR A 126 -6.02 -8.00 -3.22
C TYR A 126 -5.68 -7.14 -2.01
N TYR A 127 -4.40 -7.07 -1.64
CA TYR A 127 -3.98 -6.36 -0.45
C TYR A 127 -2.58 -5.78 -0.59
N ALA A 128 -2.30 -4.75 0.20
CA ALA A 128 -0.98 -4.15 0.37
C ALA A 128 -0.64 -4.10 1.85
N VAL A 129 0.61 -4.36 2.20
CA VAL A 129 1.11 -4.44 3.57
C VAL A 129 2.17 -3.40 3.80
N GLU A 130 1.99 -2.63 4.85
CA GLU A 130 2.81 -1.49 5.21
C GLU A 130 3.38 -1.68 6.63
N PRO A 131 4.55 -2.33 6.75
CA PRO A 131 5.35 -2.30 7.96
C PRO A 131 5.65 -0.86 8.39
N TYR A 132 5.72 -0.62 9.70
CA TYR A 132 6.15 0.68 10.20
C TYR A 132 7.63 0.95 9.83
N PRO A 133 8.00 2.15 9.38
CA PRO A 133 9.35 2.44 8.87
C PRO A 133 10.37 2.68 10.00
N ASP A 134 10.59 1.69 10.86
CA ASP A 134 11.47 1.76 12.04
C ASP A 134 12.98 1.73 11.69
N CYS A 135 13.34 1.50 10.42
CA CYS A 135 14.72 1.38 9.96
C CYS A 135 15.13 2.51 9.02
N THR A 136 16.43 2.77 8.94
CA THR A 136 17.00 3.83 8.07
C THR A 136 16.67 3.62 6.59
N GLY A 137 16.62 2.38 6.12
CA GLY A 137 16.30 2.07 4.72
C GLY A 137 14.89 2.51 4.34
N CYS A 138 13.89 2.11 5.13
CA CYS A 138 12.49 2.43 4.85
C CYS A 138 12.08 3.84 5.25
N SER A 139 12.70 4.41 6.27
CA SER A 139 12.46 5.82 6.61
C SER A 139 13.13 6.77 5.61
N ALA A 140 14.28 6.42 5.04
CA ALA A 140 15.04 7.25 4.11
C ALA A 140 15.28 8.70 4.60
N GLY A 141 15.30 8.92 5.93
CA GLY A 141 15.41 10.25 6.54
C GLY A 141 14.13 11.09 6.54
N LEU A 142 13.01 10.53 6.11
CA LEU A 142 11.68 11.14 6.14
C LEU A 142 11.00 10.94 7.51
N SER A 143 9.94 11.72 7.75
CA SER A 143 9.02 11.42 8.84
C SER A 143 8.32 10.07 8.59
N PRO A 144 7.85 9.34 9.64
CA PRO A 144 7.10 8.11 9.43
C PRO A 144 5.88 8.29 8.52
N PHE A 145 5.21 9.45 8.59
CA PHE A 145 4.09 9.77 7.71
C PHE A 145 4.51 9.88 6.25
N ASP A 146 5.56 10.65 5.95
CA ASP A 146 6.05 10.81 4.58
C ASP A 146 6.63 9.51 4.01
N ALA A 147 7.34 8.73 4.82
CA ALA A 147 7.86 7.42 4.42
C ALA A 147 6.73 6.46 4.04
N LEU A 148 5.67 6.38 4.86
CA LEU A 148 4.48 5.58 4.55
C LEU A 148 3.70 6.14 3.36
N CYS A 149 3.67 7.45 3.12
CA CYS A 149 3.05 7.99 1.90
C CYS A 149 3.81 7.55 0.65
N VAL A 150 5.14 7.53 0.69
CA VAL A 150 5.98 7.06 -0.43
C VAL A 150 5.72 5.59 -0.72
N THR A 151 5.85 4.71 0.29
CA THR A 151 5.60 3.27 0.10
C THR A 151 4.14 3.02 -0.31
N SER A 152 3.18 3.68 0.33
CA SER A 152 1.77 3.47 -0.02
C SER A 152 1.40 3.98 -1.40
N SER A 153 2.05 5.02 -1.92
CA SER A 153 1.86 5.42 -3.32
C SER A 153 2.43 4.42 -4.31
N HIS A 154 3.61 3.85 -4.02
CA HIS A 154 4.24 2.79 -4.81
C HIS A 154 3.31 1.57 -4.89
N GLU A 155 2.96 1.00 -3.72
CA GLU A 155 2.12 -0.20 -3.66
C GLU A 155 0.73 0.03 -4.24
N LEU A 156 0.17 1.24 -4.09
CA LEU A 156 -1.13 1.58 -4.67
C LEU A 156 -1.08 1.58 -6.20
N CYS A 157 -0.06 2.19 -6.79
CA CYS A 157 0.04 2.30 -8.24
C CYS A 157 0.28 0.93 -8.87
N GLU A 158 1.18 0.15 -8.29
CA GLU A 158 1.48 -1.22 -8.74
C GLU A 158 0.27 -2.14 -8.56
N SER A 159 -0.42 -2.11 -7.41
CA SER A 159 -1.68 -2.86 -7.22
C SER A 159 -2.77 -2.53 -8.25
N ILE A 160 -2.73 -1.35 -8.87
CA ILE A 160 -3.69 -0.94 -9.91
C ILE A 160 -3.25 -1.44 -11.29
N THR A 161 -1.96 -1.36 -11.62
CA THR A 161 -1.43 -1.73 -12.94
C THR A 161 -1.09 -3.21 -13.06
N ASP A 162 -0.80 -3.87 -11.95
CA ASP A 162 -0.43 -5.27 -11.82
C ASP A 162 -0.99 -5.89 -10.52
N PRO A 163 -2.32 -6.09 -10.43
CA PRO A 163 -2.96 -6.56 -9.20
C PRO A 163 -2.57 -7.99 -8.77
N LEU A 164 -1.94 -8.78 -9.65
CA LEU A 164 -1.35 -10.07 -9.31
C LEU A 164 0.12 -10.00 -9.74
N PRO A 165 1.06 -9.74 -8.81
CA PRO A 165 2.45 -9.42 -9.16
C PRO A 165 3.02 -10.28 -10.29
N GLY A 166 3.49 -9.62 -11.34
CA GLY A 166 4.02 -10.20 -12.57
C GLY A 166 2.97 -10.63 -13.62
N GLN A 167 1.69 -10.29 -13.49
CA GLN A 167 0.64 -10.72 -14.43
C GLN A 167 -0.13 -9.57 -15.10
N GLY A 168 0.11 -8.33 -14.69
CA GLY A 168 -0.39 -7.10 -15.30
C GLY A 168 0.70 -6.38 -16.08
N TRP A 169 0.86 -5.07 -15.85
CA TRP A 169 1.96 -4.32 -16.45
C TRP A 169 3.27 -4.63 -15.72
N TYR A 170 4.25 -5.14 -16.46
CA TYR A 170 5.53 -5.56 -15.90
C TYR A 170 6.64 -5.42 -16.96
N ASP A 171 7.83 -4.98 -16.56
CA ASP A 171 9.04 -4.99 -17.38
C ASP A 171 10.00 -6.10 -16.91
N ASP A 172 10.33 -7.04 -17.80
CA ASP A 172 11.16 -8.21 -17.47
C ASP A 172 12.56 -7.87 -16.93
N ALA A 173 13.08 -6.66 -17.21
CA ALA A 173 14.40 -6.24 -16.77
C ALA A 173 14.38 -5.42 -15.49
N ASN A 174 13.32 -4.66 -15.24
CA ASN A 174 13.29 -3.64 -14.19
C ASN A 174 12.14 -3.78 -13.18
N GLY A 175 11.16 -4.64 -13.42
CA GLY A 175 10.03 -4.86 -12.53
C GLY A 175 8.78 -4.05 -12.89
N GLU A 176 8.01 -3.71 -11.87
CA GLU A 176 6.77 -2.94 -11.98
C GLU A 176 7.03 -1.42 -12.13
N ILE A 177 5.96 -0.62 -12.26
CA ILE A 177 6.10 0.82 -12.53
C ILE A 177 6.78 1.58 -11.38
N GLY A 178 6.57 1.13 -10.14
CA GLY A 178 7.13 1.70 -8.93
C GLY A 178 8.56 1.22 -8.71
N ASP A 179 8.87 -0.04 -9.03
CA ASP A 179 10.23 -0.59 -9.00
C ASP A 179 11.21 0.22 -9.84
N ILE A 180 10.85 0.56 -11.07
CA ILE A 180 11.68 1.36 -11.99
C ILE A 180 12.01 2.73 -11.38
N CYS A 181 11.08 3.26 -10.59
CA CYS A 181 11.14 4.60 -10.01
C CYS A 181 11.42 4.60 -8.51
N ALA A 182 11.88 3.47 -7.97
CA ALA A 182 12.10 3.27 -6.55
C ALA A 182 12.90 4.43 -5.94
N TRP A 183 12.36 4.96 -4.84
CA TRP A 183 12.96 6.07 -4.06
C TRP A 183 13.02 7.43 -4.76
N GLN A 184 12.49 7.56 -5.98
CA GLN A 184 12.36 8.86 -6.64
C GLN A 184 11.03 9.48 -6.21
N THR A 185 11.08 10.57 -5.45
CA THR A 185 9.87 11.18 -4.88
C THR A 185 9.48 12.48 -5.59
N LYS A 186 8.22 12.87 -5.41
CA LYS A 186 7.66 14.17 -5.78
C LYS A 186 6.67 14.63 -4.71
N THR A 187 6.39 15.92 -4.69
CA THR A 187 5.28 16.46 -3.91
C THR A 187 4.01 16.48 -4.77
N LEU A 188 2.94 15.90 -4.28
CA LEU A 188 1.62 15.92 -4.90
C LEU A 188 0.57 16.26 -3.85
N ASP A 189 -0.18 17.33 -4.08
CA ASP A 189 -1.25 17.81 -3.18
C ASP A 189 -0.83 17.95 -1.70
N GLY A 190 0.46 18.25 -1.47
CA GLY A 190 1.04 18.42 -0.13
C GLY A 190 1.61 17.14 0.49
N TYR A 191 1.49 16.00 -0.19
CA TYR A 191 2.06 14.72 0.24
C TYR A 191 3.36 14.40 -0.50
N THR A 192 4.27 13.70 0.18
CA THR A 192 5.44 13.09 -0.44
C THR A 192 5.03 11.74 -1.02
N VAL A 193 5.06 11.60 -2.34
CA VAL A 193 4.72 10.35 -3.05
C VAL A 193 5.90 9.89 -3.88
N GLN A 194 5.94 8.60 -4.22
CA GLN A 194 6.85 8.09 -5.23
C GLN A 194 6.41 8.58 -6.62
N ARG A 195 7.39 8.78 -7.48
CA ARG A 195 7.17 8.85 -8.93
C ARG A 195 6.93 7.46 -9.45
N GLU A 196 6.15 7.37 -10.52
CA GLU A 196 5.89 6.11 -11.20
C GLU A 196 6.43 6.18 -12.61
N TRP A 197 6.81 5.03 -13.16
CA TRP A 197 7.18 4.95 -14.57
C TRP A 197 5.99 5.35 -15.43
N SER A 198 6.25 6.08 -16.50
CA SER A 198 5.28 6.37 -17.56
C SER A 198 5.84 5.91 -18.89
N ASN A 199 5.09 5.07 -19.62
CA ASN A 199 5.50 4.64 -20.96
C ASN A 199 5.47 5.83 -21.93
N GLN A 200 4.43 6.66 -21.83
CA GLN A 200 4.27 7.85 -22.66
C GLN A 200 5.44 8.84 -22.47
N ALA A 201 5.88 9.06 -21.23
CA ALA A 201 6.98 9.96 -20.93
C ALA A 201 8.36 9.29 -21.03
N SER A 202 8.41 7.95 -21.05
CA SER A 202 9.64 7.15 -20.97
C SER A 202 10.56 7.59 -19.81
N SER A 203 9.95 7.92 -18.66
CA SER A 203 10.64 8.42 -17.47
C SER A 203 9.75 8.33 -16.21
N CYS A 204 10.37 8.47 -15.05
CA CYS A 204 9.69 8.59 -13.76
C CYS A 204 9.08 9.99 -13.58
N VAL A 205 7.75 10.07 -13.50
CA VAL A 205 6.99 11.33 -13.47
C VAL A 205 6.25 11.57 -12.17
#